data_AF-A0A1B3D5Y4-F1
#
_entry.id   AF-A0A1B3D5Y4-F1
#
_cell.length_a   1.000
_cell.length_b   1.000
_cell.length_c   1.000
_cell.angle_alpha   90.00
_cell.angle_beta   90.00
_cell.angle_gamma   90.00
#
_symmetry.space_group_name_H-M   'P 1'
#
loop_
_entity.id
_entity.type
_entity.pdbx_description
1 polymer ?
#
loop_
_entity_poly.entity_id
_entity_poly.type
_entity_poly.pdbx_seq_one_letter_code
_entity_poly.pdbx_strand_id
1 'polypeptide(L)'
;MPHDYPSESLKIQARLYQLGLMPNNLMMIGAFIVAYGLFETTLERALWTLSDSSVAGVRPFTEKMKSEDQFKRLGQGSSKLSDKCNAVLQVAALTAEDLNEYRNSLVHGYLLAIEGGGTPSFMKNPAWHQELRNKPVGDAYIDEPFQDLVLVSTWTLFRLVRLVEKSSAEPETQEAIERLDVDVRRARSYANEARHIRYLINHEKY
;
A
#
# COMPACT_ATOMS: atom_id res chain seq x y z
N MET A 1 -40.23 -0.54 16.98
CA MET A 1 -39.86 0.02 15.67
C MET A 1 -38.60 -0.69 15.20
N PRO A 2 -38.45 -1.01 13.90
CA PRO A 2 -37.19 -1.51 13.37
C PRO A 2 -36.11 -0.43 13.52
N HIS A 3 -34.88 -0.86 13.75
CA HIS A 3 -33.73 0.02 13.91
C HIS A 3 -33.39 0.69 12.55
N ASP A 4 -33.18 2.01 12.58
CA ASP A 4 -32.95 2.83 11.38
C ASP A 4 -31.45 2.98 11.08
N TYR A 5 -30.86 1.91 10.52
CA TYR A 5 -29.45 1.89 10.13
C TYR A 5 -29.06 3.04 9.18
N PRO A 6 -29.86 3.41 8.15
CA PRO A 6 -29.54 4.55 7.28
C PRO A 6 -29.35 5.86 8.06
N SER A 7 -30.30 6.23 8.92
CA SER A 7 -30.20 7.47 9.68
C SER A 7 -29.02 7.48 10.65
N GLU A 8 -28.70 6.36 11.28
CA GLU A 8 -27.52 6.27 12.16
C GLU A 8 -26.21 6.40 11.38
N SER A 9 -26.11 5.73 10.23
CA SER A 9 -24.92 5.80 9.37
C SER A 9 -24.66 7.23 8.86
N LEU A 10 -25.71 7.98 8.54
CA LEU A 10 -25.60 9.39 8.12
C LEU A 10 -25.09 10.29 9.26
N LYS A 11 -25.51 10.04 10.50
CA LYS A 11 -25.00 10.77 11.67
C LYS A 11 -23.51 10.51 11.89
N ILE A 12 -23.06 9.27 11.66
CA ILE A 12 -21.63 8.92 11.74
C ILE A 12 -20.84 9.65 10.65
N GLN A 13 -21.31 9.60 9.40
CA GLN A 13 -20.68 10.32 8.29
C GLN A 13 -20.57 11.83 8.55
N ALA A 14 -21.64 12.45 9.06
CA ALA A 14 -21.63 13.87 9.43
C ALA A 14 -20.56 14.19 10.48
N ARG A 15 -20.34 13.30 11.47
CA ARG A 15 -19.25 13.46 12.46
C ARG A 15 -17.87 13.33 11.83
N LEU A 16 -17.69 12.43 10.86
CA LEU A 16 -16.43 12.32 10.12
C LEU A 16 -16.16 13.60 9.31
N TYR A 17 -17.18 14.19 8.69
CA TYR A 17 -17.05 15.45 7.94
C TYR A 17 -16.64 16.61 8.85
N GLN A 18 -17.16 16.66 10.08
CA GLN A 18 -16.76 17.63 11.09
C GLN A 18 -15.29 17.48 11.50
N LEU A 19 -14.69 16.30 11.31
CA LEU A 19 -13.26 16.05 11.54
C LEU A 19 -12.40 16.35 10.29
N GLY A 20 -12.99 16.92 9.24
CA GLY A 20 -12.29 17.27 7.99
C GLY A 20 -12.15 16.12 6.98
N LEU A 21 -12.72 14.93 7.27
CA LEU A 21 -12.72 13.81 6.33
C LEU A 21 -13.81 14.01 5.27
N MET A 22 -13.53 14.80 4.23
CA MET A 22 -14.52 15.13 3.22
C MET A 22 -14.91 13.89 2.38
N PRO A 23 -16.11 13.87 1.75
CA PRO A 23 -16.57 12.75 0.96
C PRO A 23 -15.56 12.25 -0.09
N ASN A 24 -14.85 13.18 -0.76
CA ASN A 24 -13.81 12.82 -1.72
C ASN A 24 -12.64 12.07 -1.07
N ASN A 25 -12.18 12.51 0.11
CA ASN A 25 -11.10 11.84 0.82
C ASN A 25 -11.50 10.42 1.21
N LEU A 26 -12.72 10.24 1.73
CA LEU A 26 -13.25 8.93 2.11
C LEU A 26 -13.41 8.00 0.90
N MET A 27 -13.89 8.52 -0.22
CA MET A 27 -13.99 7.79 -1.48
C MET A 27 -12.61 7.30 -1.94
N MET A 28 -11.60 8.17 -1.92
CA MET A 28 -10.24 7.84 -2.32
C MET A 28 -9.54 6.87 -1.35
N ILE A 29 -9.78 7.00 -0.05
CA ILE A 29 -9.36 6.00 0.95
C ILE A 29 -9.96 4.64 0.61
N GLY A 30 -11.27 4.59 0.35
CA GLY A 30 -11.96 3.36 -0.03
C GLY A 30 -11.37 2.73 -1.30
N ALA A 31 -11.15 3.52 -2.34
CA ALA A 31 -10.55 3.07 -3.59
C ALA A 31 -9.15 2.50 -3.37
N PHE A 32 -8.30 3.19 -2.60
CA PHE A 32 -6.96 2.73 -2.25
C PHE A 32 -7.00 1.41 -1.47
N ILE A 33 -7.84 1.28 -0.44
CA ILE A 33 -7.93 0.06 0.37
C ILE A 33 -8.39 -1.13 -0.47
N VAL A 34 -9.35 -0.94 -1.37
CA VAL A 34 -9.80 -1.99 -2.29
C VAL A 34 -8.66 -2.39 -3.25
N ALA A 35 -7.99 -1.42 -3.87
CA ALA A 35 -6.85 -1.70 -4.77
C ALA A 35 -5.71 -2.42 -4.04
N TYR A 36 -5.44 -2.04 -2.79
CA TYR A 36 -4.39 -2.65 -1.96
C TYR A 36 -4.75 -4.10 -1.61
N GLY A 37 -6.01 -4.38 -1.24
CA GLY A 37 -6.46 -5.74 -1.01
C GLY A 37 -6.38 -6.64 -2.25
N LEU A 38 -6.68 -6.07 -3.43
CA LEU A 38 -6.49 -6.78 -4.71
C LEU A 38 -5.00 -7.10 -4.96
N PHE A 39 -4.11 -6.15 -4.69
CA PHE A 39 -2.67 -6.38 -4.75
C PHE A 39 -2.22 -7.48 -3.77
N GLU A 40 -2.55 -7.36 -2.49
CA GLU A 40 -2.08 -8.26 -1.42
C GLU A 40 -2.53 -9.71 -1.65
N THR A 41 -3.82 -9.91 -1.97
CA THR A 41 -4.34 -11.26 -2.25
C THR A 41 -3.79 -11.86 -3.54
N THR A 42 -3.38 -11.04 -4.51
CA THR A 42 -2.75 -11.52 -5.74
C THR A 42 -1.26 -11.77 -5.56
N LEU A 43 -0.58 -10.94 -4.74
CA LEU A 43 0.82 -11.11 -4.40
C LEU A 43 1.09 -12.50 -3.84
N GLU A 44 0.24 -12.96 -2.92
CA GLU A 44 0.35 -14.30 -2.35
C GLU A 44 0.44 -15.38 -3.45
N ARG A 45 -0.48 -15.33 -4.43
CA ARG A 45 -0.51 -16.30 -5.54
C ARG A 45 0.70 -16.12 -6.48
N ALA A 46 1.12 -14.89 -6.72
CA ALA A 46 2.33 -14.59 -7.48
C ALA A 46 3.59 -15.18 -6.83
N LEU A 47 3.69 -15.15 -5.50
CA LEU A 47 4.81 -15.75 -4.77
C LEU A 47 4.84 -17.28 -4.90
N TRP A 48 3.68 -17.94 -4.97
CA TRP A 48 3.61 -19.37 -5.24
C TRP A 48 4.15 -19.69 -6.63
N THR A 49 3.75 -18.91 -7.64
CA THR A 49 4.24 -19.04 -9.02
C THR A 49 5.75 -18.82 -9.11
N LEU A 50 6.29 -17.76 -8.50
CA LEU A 50 7.73 -17.50 -8.49
C LEU A 50 8.54 -18.61 -7.80
N SER A 51 7.93 -19.30 -6.85
CA SER A 51 8.55 -20.37 -6.06
C SER A 51 8.27 -21.78 -6.61
N ASP A 52 7.59 -21.91 -7.75
CA ASP A 52 7.13 -23.19 -8.32
C ASP A 52 6.43 -24.10 -7.30
N SER A 53 5.73 -23.49 -6.33
CA SER A 53 5.18 -24.21 -5.19
C SER A 53 3.74 -24.60 -5.47
N SER A 54 3.46 -25.90 -5.52
CA SER A 54 2.08 -26.40 -5.53
C SER A 54 1.48 -26.31 -4.13
N VAL A 55 0.40 -25.54 -3.99
CA VAL A 55 -0.33 -25.37 -2.72
C VAL A 55 -1.63 -26.19 -2.67
N ALA A 56 -1.89 -27.03 -3.67
CA ALA A 56 -3.09 -27.85 -3.72
C ALA A 56 -3.11 -28.86 -2.55
N GLY A 57 -4.14 -28.78 -1.71
CA GLY A 57 -4.33 -29.70 -0.58
C GLY A 57 -3.38 -29.49 0.60
N VAL A 58 -2.56 -28.43 0.60
CA VAL A 58 -1.64 -28.09 1.70
C VAL A 58 -1.79 -26.63 2.11
N ARG A 59 -1.42 -26.33 3.35
CA ARG A 59 -1.40 -24.96 3.85
C ARG A 59 -0.30 -24.16 3.14
N PRO A 60 -0.61 -23.02 2.47
CA PRO A 60 0.39 -22.23 1.79
C PRO A 60 1.49 -21.72 2.73
N PHE A 61 2.74 -21.65 2.24
CA PHE A 61 3.86 -21.14 3.05
C PHE A 61 3.71 -19.64 3.37
N THR A 62 3.02 -18.90 2.51
CA THR A 62 2.73 -17.47 2.61
C THR A 62 1.86 -17.11 3.80
N GLU A 63 1.03 -18.03 4.31
CA GLU A 63 0.13 -17.77 5.43
C GLU A 63 0.87 -17.42 6.73
N LYS A 64 2.11 -17.91 6.90
CA LYS A 64 2.96 -17.58 8.05
C LYS A 64 3.89 -16.40 7.78
N MET A 65 3.92 -15.87 6.57
CA MET A 65 4.80 -14.78 6.18
C MET A 65 4.17 -13.44 6.54
N LYS A 66 4.95 -12.57 7.17
CA LYS A 66 4.59 -11.17 7.32
C LYS A 66 4.73 -10.46 5.98
N SER A 67 4.01 -9.36 5.79
CA SER A 67 4.00 -8.61 4.52
C SER A 67 5.40 -8.22 4.07
N GLU A 68 6.29 -7.82 4.98
CA GLU A 68 7.68 -7.45 4.65
C GLU A 68 8.47 -8.62 4.06
N ASP A 69 8.25 -9.84 4.57
CA ASP A 69 8.91 -11.04 4.04
C ASP A 69 8.34 -11.43 2.68
N GLN A 70 7.04 -11.17 2.45
CA GLN A 70 6.41 -11.37 1.13
C GLN A 70 6.99 -10.39 0.10
N PHE A 71 7.17 -9.12 0.45
CA PHE A 71 7.78 -8.13 -0.44
C PHE A 71 9.24 -8.46 -0.74
N LYS A 72 10.03 -8.85 0.26
CA LYS A 72 11.41 -9.32 0.04
C LYS A 72 11.45 -10.49 -0.94
N ARG A 73 10.54 -11.45 -0.81
CA ARG A 73 10.48 -12.60 -1.71
C ARG A 73 10.06 -12.22 -3.13
N LEU A 74 9.16 -11.25 -3.28
CA LEU A 74 8.86 -10.66 -4.60
C LEU A 74 10.13 -10.08 -5.22
N GLY A 75 10.90 -9.30 -4.45
CA GLY A 75 12.10 -8.63 -4.93
C GLY A 75 13.29 -9.56 -5.21
N GLN A 76 13.32 -10.75 -4.60
CA GLN A 76 14.27 -11.81 -4.95
C GLN A 76 14.02 -12.39 -6.34
N GLY A 77 12.78 -12.30 -6.83
CA GLY A 77 12.40 -12.77 -8.15
C GLY A 77 12.56 -14.28 -8.31
N SER A 78 12.95 -14.71 -9.51
CA SER A 78 13.14 -16.14 -9.83
C SER A 78 14.24 -16.30 -10.87
N SER A 79 15.00 -17.40 -10.80
CA SER A 79 15.99 -17.75 -11.82
C SER A 79 15.39 -18.09 -13.18
N LYS A 80 14.06 -18.25 -13.26
CA LYS A 80 13.31 -18.47 -14.51
C LYS A 80 12.98 -17.19 -15.26
N LEU A 81 13.14 -16.04 -14.59
CA LEU A 81 12.88 -14.73 -15.15
C LEU A 81 14.14 -14.13 -15.75
N SER A 82 13.97 -13.27 -16.76
CA SER A 82 15.03 -12.40 -17.26
C SER A 82 15.55 -11.47 -16.15
N ASP A 83 16.79 -11.03 -16.27
CA ASP A 83 17.38 -10.06 -15.35
C ASP A 83 16.57 -8.77 -15.28
N LYS A 84 15.99 -8.35 -16.42
CA LYS A 84 15.11 -7.18 -16.49
C LYS A 84 13.82 -7.39 -15.71
N CYS A 85 13.17 -8.54 -15.86
CA CYS A 85 11.99 -8.88 -15.07
C CYS A 85 12.31 -8.85 -13.57
N ASN A 86 13.41 -9.49 -13.15
CA ASN A 86 13.83 -9.49 -11.75
C ASN A 86 14.12 -8.07 -11.24
N ALA A 87 14.70 -7.19 -12.06
CA ALA A 87 14.90 -5.79 -11.70
C ALA A 87 13.57 -5.03 -11.50
N VAL A 88 12.55 -5.28 -12.34
CA VAL A 88 11.20 -4.70 -12.16
C VAL A 88 10.58 -5.18 -10.84
N LEU A 89 10.68 -6.47 -10.53
CA LEU A 89 10.16 -7.03 -9.28
C LEU A 89 10.89 -6.46 -8.05
N GLN A 90 12.19 -6.21 -8.14
CA GLN A 90 12.95 -5.58 -7.07
C GLN A 90 12.45 -4.16 -6.76
N VAL A 91 12.21 -3.35 -7.79
CA VAL A 91 11.64 -1.99 -7.59
C VAL A 91 10.22 -2.10 -7.04
N ALA A 92 9.40 -3.03 -7.54
CA ALA A 92 8.05 -3.26 -7.05
C ALA A 92 7.99 -3.68 -5.58
N ALA A 93 8.92 -4.53 -5.13
CA ALA A 93 9.05 -4.95 -3.75
C ALA A 93 9.32 -3.75 -2.82
N LEU A 94 10.24 -2.88 -3.21
CA LEU A 94 10.47 -1.63 -2.49
C LEU A 94 9.18 -0.81 -2.47
N THR A 95 8.56 -0.53 -3.61
CA THR A 95 7.29 0.23 -3.68
C THR A 95 6.21 -0.35 -2.77
N ALA A 96 6.10 -1.67 -2.68
CA ALA A 96 5.16 -2.35 -1.80
C ALA A 96 5.45 -2.07 -0.31
N GLU A 97 6.72 -2.03 0.11
CA GLU A 97 7.10 -1.65 1.46
C GLU A 97 6.64 -0.23 1.80
N ASP A 98 6.78 0.73 0.87
CA ASP A 98 6.34 2.10 1.11
C ASP A 98 4.83 2.22 1.22
N LEU A 99 4.11 1.58 0.30
CA LEU A 99 2.65 1.58 0.31
C LEU A 99 2.09 0.85 1.53
N ASN A 100 2.76 -0.19 2.02
CA ASN A 100 2.40 -0.87 3.25
C ASN A 100 2.56 0.04 4.47
N GLU A 101 3.63 0.85 4.54
CA GLU A 101 3.76 1.83 5.61
C GLU A 101 2.66 2.89 5.56
N TYR A 102 2.38 3.46 4.38
CA TYR A 102 1.28 4.40 4.20
C TYR A 102 -0.07 3.77 4.59
N ARG A 103 -0.36 2.56 4.11
CA ARG A 103 -1.59 1.80 4.45
C ARG A 103 -1.70 1.57 5.94
N ASN A 104 -0.60 1.21 6.61
CA ASN A 104 -0.59 0.99 8.05
C ASN A 104 -0.81 2.29 8.82
N SER A 105 -0.26 3.42 8.35
CA SER A 105 -0.56 4.73 8.91
C SER A 105 -2.03 5.12 8.72
N LEU A 106 -2.58 4.90 7.53
CA LEU A 106 -3.96 5.22 7.21
C LEU A 106 -4.98 4.38 8.01
N VAL A 107 -4.74 3.08 8.17
CA VAL A 107 -5.69 2.14 8.79
C VAL A 107 -5.52 2.02 10.30
N HIS A 108 -4.28 2.13 10.81
CA HIS A 108 -3.98 1.94 12.24
C HIS A 108 -3.52 3.20 12.94
N GLY A 109 -3.35 4.31 12.22
CA GLY A 109 -2.95 5.59 12.78
C GLY A 109 -4.08 6.31 13.49
N TYR A 110 -3.68 7.21 14.39
CA TYR A 110 -4.57 8.16 15.04
C TYR A 110 -4.90 9.30 14.07
N LEU A 111 -6.18 9.68 13.99
CA LEU A 111 -6.63 10.81 13.17
C LEU A 111 -6.21 12.14 13.82
N LEU A 112 -5.40 12.90 13.11
CA LEU A 112 -5.00 14.26 13.46
C LEU A 112 -5.89 15.25 12.70
N ALA A 113 -7.01 15.63 13.32
CA ALA A 113 -7.86 16.69 12.81
C ALA A 113 -7.25 18.07 13.14
N ILE A 114 -7.28 18.98 12.17
CA ILE A 114 -6.78 20.35 12.35
C ILE A 114 -7.96 21.24 12.75
N GLU A 115 -7.91 21.78 13.96
CA GLU A 115 -8.86 22.81 14.41
C GLU A 115 -8.80 24.01 13.44
N GLY A 116 -9.95 24.42 12.89
CA GLY A 116 -10.04 25.54 11.95
C GLY A 116 -10.12 25.19 10.46
N GLY A 117 -10.21 23.90 10.09
CA GLY A 117 -10.68 23.48 8.76
C GLY A 117 -9.62 23.04 7.75
N GLY A 118 -8.50 22.46 8.19
CA GLY A 118 -7.51 21.82 7.31
C GLY A 118 -7.82 20.35 7.02
N THR A 119 -7.24 19.80 5.94
CA THR A 119 -7.31 18.35 5.65
C THR A 119 -6.59 17.57 6.76
N PRO A 120 -7.25 16.59 7.40
CA PRO A 120 -6.64 15.83 8.46
C PRO A 120 -5.56 14.89 7.92
N SER A 121 -4.79 14.27 8.81
CA SER A 121 -3.84 13.19 8.46
C SER A 121 -3.93 12.07 9.49
N PHE A 122 -3.35 10.91 9.19
CA PHE A 122 -3.26 9.79 10.13
C PHE A 122 -1.82 9.63 10.60
N MET A 123 -1.60 9.44 11.90
CA MET A 123 -0.28 9.19 12.46
C MET A 123 -0.24 7.87 13.23
N LYS A 124 0.65 6.98 12.83
CA LYS A 124 0.94 5.73 13.52
C LYS A 124 2.14 5.91 14.44
N ASN A 125 2.04 5.32 15.64
CA ASN A 125 3.07 5.31 16.67
C ASN A 125 3.61 6.70 17.10
N PRO A 126 2.78 7.72 17.35
CA PRO A 126 3.27 8.96 17.95
C PRO A 126 4.00 8.71 19.27
N ALA A 127 5.01 9.53 19.56
CA ALA A 127 5.63 9.62 20.87
C ALA A 127 5.20 10.93 21.55
N TRP A 128 4.04 10.93 22.21
CA TRP A 128 3.42 12.16 22.75
C TRP A 128 3.92 12.58 24.14
N HIS A 129 4.44 11.63 24.90
CA HIS A 129 4.79 11.78 26.31
C HIS A 129 6.24 11.34 26.59
N GLN A 130 7.12 11.52 25.61
CA GLN A 130 8.54 11.10 25.68
C GLN A 130 8.70 9.58 25.88
N GLU A 131 7.68 8.79 25.56
CA GLU A 131 7.77 7.35 25.62
C GLU A 131 8.73 6.81 24.56
N LEU A 132 9.53 5.82 24.95
CA LEU A 132 10.38 5.09 24.01
C LEU A 132 9.52 4.06 23.27
N ARG A 133 9.46 4.18 21.94
CA ARG A 133 8.77 3.22 21.08
C ARG A 133 9.75 2.41 20.26
N ASN A 134 9.50 1.11 20.17
CA ASN A 134 10.27 0.19 19.32
C ASN A 134 9.81 0.20 17.85
N LYS A 135 8.66 0.82 17.56
CA LYS A 135 8.11 0.90 16.20
C LYS A 135 8.30 2.31 15.64
N PRO A 136 8.63 2.46 14.35
CA PRO A 136 8.81 3.78 13.74
C PRO A 136 7.49 4.56 13.73
N VAL A 137 7.62 5.88 13.84
CA VAL A 137 6.54 6.82 13.54
C VAL A 137 6.22 6.73 12.05
N GLY A 138 4.95 6.80 11.71
CA GLY A 138 4.51 6.91 10.31
C GLY A 138 3.33 7.85 10.19
N ASP A 139 3.13 8.35 8.98
CA ASP A 139 2.07 9.29 8.63
C ASP A 139 1.40 8.88 7.31
N ALA A 140 0.15 9.29 7.16
CA ALA A 140 -0.62 9.20 5.92
C ALA A 140 -1.40 10.50 5.74
N TYR A 141 -0.94 11.29 4.77
CA TYR A 141 -1.62 12.47 4.28
C TYR A 141 -2.71 12.07 3.28
N ILE A 142 -3.87 12.70 3.37
CA ILE A 142 -5.05 12.37 2.56
C ILE A 142 -5.51 13.53 1.67
N ASP A 143 -4.73 14.60 1.60
CA ASP A 143 -4.91 15.66 0.62
C ASP A 143 -4.34 15.26 -0.75
N GLU A 144 -4.68 16.08 -1.74
CA GLU A 144 -4.06 16.00 -3.05
C GLU A 144 -2.60 16.51 -2.98
N PRO A 145 -1.66 15.88 -3.70
CA PRO A 145 -1.86 14.79 -4.66
C PRO A 145 -1.76 13.38 -4.05
N PHE A 146 -1.53 13.23 -2.74
CA PHE A 146 -1.07 11.96 -2.16
C PHE A 146 -2.02 10.79 -2.37
N GLN A 147 -3.34 11.01 -2.27
CA GLN A 147 -4.31 9.94 -2.47
C GLN A 147 -4.29 9.37 -3.90
N ASP A 148 -4.09 10.23 -4.90
CA ASP A 148 -3.95 9.79 -6.30
C ASP A 148 -2.63 9.05 -6.51
N LEU A 149 -1.54 9.56 -5.94
CA LEU A 149 -0.21 8.95 -6.02
C LEU A 149 -0.21 7.52 -5.48
N VAL A 150 -0.77 7.30 -4.28
CA VAL A 150 -0.82 5.96 -3.67
C VAL A 150 -1.79 5.03 -4.41
N LEU A 151 -2.90 5.54 -4.94
CA LEU A 151 -3.86 4.75 -5.71
C LEU A 151 -3.25 4.26 -7.03
N VAL A 152 -2.62 5.15 -7.80
CA VAL A 152 -1.94 4.83 -9.07
C VAL A 152 -0.81 3.82 -8.83
N SER A 153 -0.03 4.04 -7.77
CA SER A 153 1.08 3.15 -7.41
C SER A 153 0.58 1.75 -7.06
N THR A 154 -0.46 1.66 -6.24
CA THR A 154 -1.05 0.37 -5.83
C THR A 154 -1.65 -0.38 -7.01
N TRP A 155 -2.36 0.32 -7.90
CA TRP A 155 -2.92 -0.29 -9.10
C TRP A 155 -1.82 -0.81 -10.05
N THR A 156 -0.71 -0.10 -10.13
CA THR A 156 0.48 -0.54 -10.90
C THR A 156 1.06 -1.83 -10.31
N LEU A 157 1.20 -1.92 -8.99
CA LEU A 157 1.66 -3.16 -8.34
C LEU A 157 0.68 -4.32 -8.55
N PHE A 158 -0.62 -4.08 -8.44
CA PHE A 158 -1.64 -5.08 -8.73
C PHE A 158 -1.53 -5.63 -10.16
N ARG A 159 -1.39 -4.75 -11.16
CA ARG A 159 -1.18 -5.17 -12.56
C ARG A 159 0.05 -6.05 -12.71
N LEU A 160 1.15 -5.69 -12.06
CA LEU A 160 2.40 -6.46 -12.09
C LEU A 160 2.22 -7.85 -11.46
N VAL A 161 1.71 -7.94 -10.23
CA VAL A 161 1.57 -9.25 -9.57
C VAL A 161 0.57 -10.16 -10.28
N ARG A 162 -0.44 -9.61 -10.98
CA ARG A 162 -1.33 -10.39 -11.85
C ARG A 162 -0.62 -11.01 -13.05
N LEU A 163 0.41 -10.37 -13.60
CA LEU A 163 1.21 -10.95 -14.67
C LEU A 163 2.07 -12.09 -14.11
N VAL A 164 2.73 -11.84 -12.98
CA VAL A 164 3.56 -12.84 -12.29
C VAL A 164 2.76 -14.07 -11.89
N GLU A 165 1.54 -13.88 -11.37
CA GLU A 165 0.62 -14.95 -10.99
C GLU A 165 0.35 -15.93 -12.14
N LYS A 166 0.10 -15.41 -13.36
CA LYS A 166 -0.40 -16.21 -14.48
C LYS A 166 0.60 -17.21 -15.02
N SER A 167 1.83 -16.79 -15.29
CA SER A 167 2.92 -17.66 -15.76
C SER A 167 4.20 -16.84 -15.90
N SER A 168 5.06 -16.83 -14.88
CA SER A 168 6.30 -16.04 -14.90
C SER A 168 7.32 -16.54 -15.94
N ALA A 169 7.21 -17.77 -16.45
CA ALA A 169 8.17 -18.34 -17.38
C ALA A 169 7.83 -18.09 -18.87
N GLU A 170 6.61 -17.65 -19.19
CA GLU A 170 6.19 -17.43 -20.58
C GLU A 170 6.82 -16.16 -21.18
N PRO A 171 7.39 -16.21 -22.40
CA PRO A 171 8.02 -15.04 -23.03
C PRO A 171 7.12 -13.81 -23.09
N GLU A 172 5.84 -13.99 -23.45
CA GLU A 172 4.87 -12.88 -23.53
C GLU A 172 4.62 -12.22 -22.18
N THR A 173 4.57 -13.02 -21.10
CA THR A 173 4.41 -12.51 -19.73
C THR A 173 5.65 -11.75 -19.29
N GLN A 174 6.85 -12.26 -19.60
CA GLN A 174 8.10 -11.57 -19.29
C GLN A 174 8.19 -10.23 -20.03
N GLU A 175 7.88 -10.19 -21.33
CA GLU A 175 7.80 -8.93 -22.07
C GLU A 175 6.80 -7.95 -21.46
N ALA A 176 5.64 -8.43 -21.02
CA ALA A 176 4.63 -7.60 -20.37
C ALA A 176 5.11 -7.04 -19.02
N ILE A 177 5.86 -7.83 -18.24
CA ILE A 177 6.50 -7.38 -17.00
C ILE A 177 7.56 -6.31 -17.30
N GLU A 178 8.43 -6.54 -18.28
CA GLU A 178 9.48 -5.58 -18.67
C GLU A 178 8.90 -4.24 -19.14
N ARG A 179 7.78 -4.26 -19.87
CA ARG A 179 7.08 -3.03 -20.30
C ARG A 179 6.53 -2.20 -19.13
N LEU A 180 6.38 -2.78 -17.93
CA LEU A 180 5.96 -2.06 -16.73
C LEU A 180 7.11 -1.35 -16.01
N ASP A 181 8.38 -1.49 -16.42
CA ASP A 181 9.53 -0.90 -15.70
C ASP A 181 9.36 0.59 -15.41
N VAL A 182 9.00 1.38 -16.42
CA VAL A 182 8.79 2.83 -16.28
C VAL A 182 7.65 3.15 -15.31
N ASP A 183 6.55 2.40 -15.39
CA ASP A 183 5.38 2.61 -14.53
C ASP A 183 5.68 2.22 -13.08
N VAL A 184 6.41 1.13 -12.86
CA VAL A 184 6.81 0.66 -11.52
C VAL A 184 7.81 1.62 -10.89
N ARG A 185 8.75 2.16 -11.65
CA ARG A 185 9.67 3.23 -11.18
C ARG A 185 8.92 4.50 -10.83
N ARG A 186 7.92 4.88 -11.63
CA ARG A 186 7.07 6.03 -11.33
C ARG A 186 6.25 5.80 -10.06
N ALA A 187 5.65 4.62 -9.92
CA ALA A 187 4.95 4.19 -8.71
C ALA A 187 5.87 4.22 -7.47
N ARG A 188 7.14 3.84 -7.61
CA ARG A 188 8.12 3.98 -6.53
C ARG A 188 8.32 5.44 -6.12
N SER A 189 8.48 6.34 -7.09
CA SER A 189 8.62 7.77 -6.83
C SER A 189 7.41 8.33 -6.07
N TYR A 190 6.21 7.94 -6.48
CA TYR A 190 4.95 8.35 -5.88
C TYR A 190 4.76 7.81 -4.46
N ALA A 191 5.08 6.53 -4.23
CA ALA A 191 5.01 5.93 -2.90
C ALA A 191 6.04 6.53 -1.92
N ASN A 192 7.25 6.84 -2.41
CA ASN A 192 8.27 7.54 -1.65
C ASN A 192 7.79 8.91 -1.16
N GLU A 193 7.15 9.68 -2.04
CA GLU A 193 6.62 11.01 -1.72
C GLU A 193 5.55 10.93 -0.62
N ALA A 194 4.66 9.94 -0.69
CA ALA A 194 3.60 9.75 0.31
C ALA A 194 4.09 9.22 1.68
N ARG A 195 5.22 8.51 1.74
CA ARG A 195 5.74 7.86 2.98
C ARG A 195 6.52 8.81 3.90
N HIS A 196 7.10 9.88 3.37
CA HIS A 196 8.26 10.53 4.02
C HIS A 196 8.07 11.97 4.47
N ILE A 197 6.88 12.55 4.39
CA ILE A 197 6.72 14.00 4.59
C ILE A 197 7.08 14.41 6.01
N ARG A 198 6.57 13.73 7.04
CA ARG A 198 6.86 14.18 8.42
C ARG A 198 8.26 13.85 8.87
N TYR A 199 8.87 12.80 8.33
CA TYR A 199 10.30 12.56 8.51
C TYR A 199 11.12 13.69 7.85
N LEU A 200 10.83 14.04 6.60
CA LEU A 200 11.53 15.11 5.87
C LEU A 200 11.37 16.47 6.55
N ILE A 201 10.16 16.86 6.96
CA ILE A 201 9.90 18.12 7.67
C ILE A 201 10.68 18.20 8.99
N ASN A 202 10.86 17.08 9.70
CA ASN A 202 11.61 17.07 10.96
C ASN A 202 13.14 16.95 10.77
N HIS A 203 13.61 16.59 9.56
CA HIS A 203 15.04 16.44 9.23
C HIS A 203 15.57 17.57 8.34
N GLU A 204 14.71 18.39 7.74
CA GLU A 204 15.03 19.73 7.25
C GLU A 204 15.28 20.67 8.44
N LYS A 205 16.42 20.46 9.10
CA LYS A 205 16.97 21.40 10.07
C LYS A 205 17.49 22.63 9.31
N TYR A 206 16.80 23.76 9.45
CA TYR A 206 17.49 25.04 9.62
C TYR A 206 18.22 25.05 10.97
#